data_AF-A0A833E0C3-F1
#
_entry.id   AF-A0A833E0C3-F1
#
_cell.length_a   1.000
_cell.length_b   1.000
_cell.length_c   1.000
_cell.angle_alpha   90.00
_cell.angle_beta   90.00
_cell.angle_gamma   90.00
#
_symmetry.space_group_name_H-M   'P 1'
#
loop_
_entity.id
_entity.type
_entity.pdbx_description
1 polymer ?
#
loop_
_entity_poly.entity_id
_entity_poly.type
_entity_poly.pdbx_seq_one_letter_code
_entity_poly.pdbx_strand_id
1 'polypeptide(L)'
;AKHCKARVIAIEKNPYTFKFLVENIELNKLQDRMTAYNIDNREFPGKNIADRVLMGYVIKTHEFIPKALEIAKDEAIIHYHNTVPERLMPKEPFATFEKIAREHSYETELLESRIIKRYAPGVWHVVLDVRVYKK
;
A
#
# COMPACT_ATOMS: atom_id res chain seq x y z
N ALA A 1 -5.02 10.08 9.28
CA ALA A 1 -5.12 11.55 9.47
C ALA A 1 -6.14 11.95 10.53
N LYS A 2 -7.46 11.75 10.33
CA LYS A 2 -8.52 12.23 11.24
C LYS A 2 -8.43 11.68 12.68
N HIS A 3 -8.34 10.36 12.83
CA HIS A 3 -8.40 9.70 14.14
C HIS A 3 -7.05 9.61 14.85
N CYS A 4 -5.97 9.40 14.09
CA CYS A 4 -4.63 9.12 14.64
C CYS A 4 -3.66 10.31 14.55
N LYS A 5 -4.10 11.47 14.02
CA LYS A 5 -3.26 12.67 13.81
C LYS A 5 -1.99 12.46 12.97
N ALA A 6 -1.83 11.34 12.27
CA ALA A 6 -0.72 11.11 11.36
C ALA A 6 -0.74 12.09 10.17
N ARG A 7 0.45 12.48 9.70
CA ARG A 7 0.65 13.16 8.42
C ARG A 7 0.50 12.15 7.29
N VAL A 8 -0.17 12.54 6.21
CA VAL A 8 -0.51 11.63 5.10
C VAL A 8 -0.18 12.30 3.78
N ILE A 9 0.47 11.54 2.90
CA ILE A 9 0.61 11.88 1.48
C ILE A 9 -0.31 10.92 0.73
N ALA A 10 -1.29 11.46 0.01
CA ALA A 10 -2.20 10.72 -0.83
C ALA A 10 -1.84 10.94 -2.31
N ILE A 11 -1.78 9.85 -3.07
CA ILE A 11 -1.46 9.88 -4.49
C ILE A 11 -2.61 9.20 -5.23
N GLU A 12 -3.23 9.94 -6.15
CA GLU A 12 -4.31 9.44 -7.00
C GLU A 12 -3.96 9.82 -8.44
N LYS A 13 -4.11 8.89 -9.38
CA LYS A 13 -3.74 9.08 -10.78
C LYS A 13 -4.88 9.67 -11.60
N ASN A 14 -6.12 9.28 -11.28
CA ASN A 14 -7.29 9.69 -12.04
C ASN A 14 -7.68 11.13 -11.67
N PRO A 15 -7.66 12.09 -12.61
CA PRO A 15 -7.95 13.49 -12.31
C PRO A 15 -9.37 13.74 -11.82
N TYR A 16 -10.33 12.90 -12.20
CA TYR A 16 -11.71 13.01 -11.74
C TYR A 16 -11.83 12.54 -10.29
N THR A 17 -11.26 11.37 -9.95
CA THR A 17 -11.20 10.87 -8.56
C THR A 17 -10.44 11.82 -7.65
N PHE A 18 -9.35 12.43 -8.15
CA PHE A 18 -8.54 13.37 -7.40
C PHE A 18 -9.32 14.58 -6.89
N LYS A 19 -10.30 15.09 -7.65
CA LYS A 19 -11.16 16.19 -7.21
C LYS A 19 -11.90 15.86 -5.90
N PHE A 20 -12.48 14.66 -5.84
CA PHE A 20 -13.15 14.18 -4.64
C PHE A 20 -12.18 13.93 -3.49
N LEU A 21 -10.94 13.50 -3.77
CA LEU A 21 -9.92 13.36 -2.73
C LEU A 21 -9.62 14.72 -2.07
N VAL A 22 -9.42 15.77 -2.86
CA VAL A 22 -9.18 17.14 -2.36
C VAL A 22 -10.39 17.65 -1.59
N GLU A 23 -11.60 17.53 -2.16
CA GLU A 23 -12.84 17.93 -1.48
C GLU A 23 -13.02 17.20 -0.14
N ASN A 24 -12.73 15.89 -0.08
CA ASN A 24 -12.81 15.13 1.15
C ASN A 24 -11.80 15.57 2.21
N ILE A 25 -10.59 15.99 1.82
CA ILE A 25 -9.60 16.57 2.72
C ILE A 25 -10.15 17.88 3.32
N GLU A 26 -10.78 18.72 2.50
CA GLU A 26 -11.38 19.98 2.93
C GLU A 26 -12.57 19.80 3.86
N LEU A 27 -13.53 18.94 3.48
CA LEU A 27 -14.72 18.61 4.28
C LEU A 27 -14.34 18.05 5.65
N ASN A 28 -13.24 17.30 5.73
CA ASN A 28 -12.76 16.74 6.99
C ASN A 28 -11.77 17.66 7.75
N LYS A 29 -11.46 18.85 7.22
CA LYS A 29 -10.54 19.83 7.82
C LYS A 29 -9.14 19.26 8.07
N LEU A 30 -8.57 18.56 7.09
CA LEU A 30 -7.29 17.84 7.18
C LEU A 30 -6.15 18.48 6.36
N GLN A 31 -6.35 19.68 5.81
CA GLN A 31 -5.39 20.36 4.94
C GLN A 31 -4.03 20.59 5.62
N ASP A 32 -3.99 20.68 6.95
CA ASP A 32 -2.78 20.90 7.75
C ASP A 32 -1.82 19.69 7.77
N ARG A 33 -2.35 18.49 7.52
CA ARG A 33 -1.62 17.23 7.70
C ARG A 33 -1.79 16.21 6.57
N MET A 34 -2.68 16.45 5.63
CA MET A 34 -2.91 15.58 4.48
C MET A 34 -2.65 16.35 3.19
N THR A 35 -1.66 15.89 2.43
CA THR A 35 -1.28 16.46 1.12
C THR A 35 -1.66 15.47 0.02
N ALA A 36 -2.21 15.96 -1.09
CA ALA A 36 -2.62 15.14 -2.21
C ALA A 36 -1.86 15.50 -3.49
N TYR A 37 -1.44 14.50 -4.27
CA TYR A 37 -0.82 14.66 -5.58
C TYR A 37 -1.60 13.91 -6.66
N ASN A 38 -1.87 14.57 -7.78
CA ASN A 38 -2.53 13.99 -8.95
C ASN A 38 -1.50 13.44 -9.95
N ILE A 39 -0.85 12.33 -9.62
CA ILE A 39 0.26 11.74 -10.39
C ILE A 39 0.19 10.21 -10.37
N ASP A 40 0.96 9.55 -11.22
CA ASP A 40 1.25 8.12 -11.04
C ASP A 40 2.16 7.93 -9.82
N ASN A 41 1.86 6.94 -8.96
CA ASN A 41 2.67 6.69 -7.77
C ASN A 41 4.13 6.31 -8.11
N ARG A 42 4.38 5.77 -9.31
CA ARG A 42 5.72 5.43 -9.80
C ARG A 42 6.59 6.67 -9.97
N GLU A 43 5.97 7.81 -10.26
CA GLU A 43 6.63 9.11 -10.45
C GLU A 43 6.83 9.88 -9.14
N PHE A 44 6.28 9.40 -8.02
CA PHE A 44 6.42 10.09 -6.74
C PHE A 44 7.89 10.16 -6.28
N PRO A 45 8.43 11.36 -6.00
CA PRO A 45 9.86 11.53 -5.76
C PRO A 45 10.31 11.14 -4.34
N GLY A 46 9.38 10.98 -3.40
CA GLY A 46 9.71 10.68 -2.01
C GLY A 46 10.35 9.30 -1.85
N LYS A 47 11.47 9.25 -1.13
CA LYS A 47 12.17 8.01 -0.77
C LYS A 47 12.45 7.98 0.72
N ASN A 48 12.37 6.83 1.35
CA ASN A 48 12.70 6.66 2.77
C ASN A 48 11.94 7.65 3.69
N ILE A 49 10.67 7.94 3.41
CA ILE A 49 9.89 8.96 4.12
C ILE A 49 8.67 8.41 4.85
N ALA A 50 8.18 7.22 4.48
CA ALA A 50 6.94 6.68 5.02
C ALA A 50 7.18 5.62 6.10
N ASP A 51 6.69 5.87 7.30
CA ASP A 51 6.60 4.87 8.38
C ASP A 51 5.50 3.82 8.08
N ARG A 52 4.55 4.17 7.21
CA ARG A 52 3.46 3.31 6.77
C ARG A 52 3.09 3.58 5.31
N VAL A 53 2.91 2.52 4.51
CA VAL A 53 2.48 2.61 3.11
C VAL A 53 1.16 1.86 2.93
N LEU A 54 0.19 2.48 2.26
CA LEU A 54 -1.09 1.87 1.91
C LEU A 54 -1.08 1.48 0.43
N MET A 55 -1.14 0.18 0.14
CA MET A 55 -1.27 -0.34 -1.22
C MET A 55 -2.69 -0.89 -1.43
N GLY A 56 -3.68 0.01 -1.38
CA GLY A 56 -5.11 -0.30 -1.50
C GLY A 56 -5.60 -0.66 -2.91
N TYR A 57 -4.75 -1.28 -3.72
CA TYR A 57 -5.06 -1.74 -5.08
C TYR A 57 -5.17 -3.26 -5.10
N VAL A 58 -5.92 -3.83 -6.06
CA VAL A 58 -6.22 -5.28 -6.07
C VAL A 58 -5.91 -5.96 -7.40
N ILE A 59 -5.43 -5.20 -8.39
CA ILE A 59 -5.13 -5.70 -9.73
C ILE A 59 -3.62 -5.66 -9.90
N LYS A 60 -2.96 -6.82 -9.93
CA LYS A 60 -1.49 -6.92 -10.09
C LYS A 60 -0.70 -6.01 -9.14
N THR A 61 -1.14 -5.89 -7.88
CA THR A 61 -0.54 -4.97 -6.90
C THR A 61 0.94 -5.25 -6.64
N HIS A 62 1.41 -6.47 -6.91
CA HIS A 62 2.83 -6.85 -6.81
C HIS A 62 3.76 -5.98 -7.69
N GLU A 63 3.27 -5.46 -8.83
CA GLU A 63 4.06 -4.59 -9.71
C GLU A 63 4.49 -3.28 -9.02
N PHE A 64 3.82 -2.88 -7.95
CA PHE A 64 4.07 -1.64 -7.23
C PHE A 64 4.90 -1.84 -5.95
N ILE A 65 5.24 -3.08 -5.61
CA ILE A 65 6.08 -3.39 -4.43
C ILE A 65 7.43 -2.65 -4.50
N PRO A 66 8.17 -2.63 -5.63
CA PRO A 66 9.44 -1.91 -5.71
C PRO A 66 9.31 -0.43 -5.32
N LYS A 67 8.24 0.23 -5.78
CA LYS A 67 7.99 1.64 -5.47
C LYS A 67 7.58 1.84 -4.00
N ALA A 68 6.80 0.93 -3.45
CA ALA A 68 6.41 0.97 -2.04
C ALA A 68 7.63 0.83 -1.12
N LEU A 69 8.57 -0.07 -1.44
CA LEU A 69 9.83 -0.24 -0.72
C LEU A 69 10.72 1.00 -0.81
N GLU A 70 10.79 1.65 -1.99
CA GLU A 70 11.54 2.89 -2.16
C GLU A 70 11.02 4.03 -1.25
N ILE A 71 9.70 4.17 -1.16
CA ILE A 71 9.03 5.19 -0.35
C ILE A 71 9.16 4.88 1.16
N ALA A 72 9.11 3.59 1.51
CA ALA A 72 9.16 3.10 2.89
C ALA A 72 10.48 3.44 3.58
N LYS A 73 10.36 3.82 4.87
CA LYS A 73 11.49 3.84 5.80
C LYS A 73 11.92 2.43 6.17
N ASP A 74 13.07 2.32 6.83
CA ASP A 74 13.39 1.11 7.56
C ASP A 74 12.33 0.85 8.64
N GLU A 75 12.03 -0.43 8.90
CA GLU A 75 10.98 -0.93 9.80
C GLU A 75 9.52 -0.49 9.48
N ALA A 76 9.29 0.09 8.30
CA ALA A 76 7.98 0.58 7.91
C ALA A 76 6.96 -0.56 7.73
N ILE A 77 5.68 -0.24 7.92
CA ILE A 77 4.57 -1.19 7.72
C ILE A 77 3.89 -0.93 6.37
N ILE A 78 3.81 -1.96 5.54
CA ILE A 78 3.11 -1.93 4.25
C ILE A 78 1.80 -2.72 4.39
N HIS A 79 0.68 -2.03 4.17
CA HIS A 79 -0.63 -2.67 4.03
C HIS A 79 -0.84 -3.06 2.57
N TYR A 80 -0.55 -4.32 2.27
CA TYR A 80 -0.54 -4.85 0.93
C TYR A 80 -1.87 -5.54 0.61
N HIS A 81 -2.72 -4.88 -0.18
CA HIS A 81 -3.92 -5.53 -0.70
C HIS A 81 -3.60 -6.26 -2.00
N ASN A 82 -4.19 -7.45 -2.18
CA ASN A 82 -4.14 -8.15 -3.45
C ASN A 82 -5.34 -9.09 -3.59
N THR A 83 -5.56 -9.58 -4.81
CA THR A 83 -6.46 -10.70 -5.08
C THR A 83 -5.65 -11.99 -5.23
N VAL A 84 -6.08 -13.06 -4.55
CA VAL A 84 -5.38 -14.34 -4.54
C VAL A 84 -6.37 -15.49 -4.80
N PRO A 85 -6.06 -16.42 -5.72
CA PRO A 85 -6.80 -17.66 -5.87
C PRO A 85 -6.70 -18.52 -4.60
N GLU A 86 -7.82 -19.07 -4.14
CA GLU A 86 -7.92 -19.87 -2.91
C GLU A 86 -6.94 -21.04 -2.88
N ARG A 87 -6.72 -21.69 -4.03
CA ARG A 87 -5.77 -22.81 -4.20
C ARG A 87 -4.31 -22.46 -3.89
N LEU A 88 -3.96 -21.17 -3.88
CA LEU A 88 -2.59 -20.70 -3.59
C LEU A 88 -2.44 -20.21 -2.14
N MET A 89 -3.53 -20.11 -1.40
CA MET A 89 -3.52 -19.73 0.02
C MET A 89 -3.10 -20.92 0.90
N PRO A 90 -2.45 -20.68 2.05
CA PRO A 90 -2.09 -19.37 2.62
C PRO A 90 -0.75 -18.82 2.10
N LYS A 91 -0.05 -19.54 1.22
CA LYS A 91 1.31 -19.19 0.76
C LYS A 91 1.33 -17.86 -0.01
N GLU A 92 0.39 -17.69 -0.93
CA GLU A 92 0.20 -16.43 -1.64
C GLU A 92 -0.81 -15.53 -0.92
N PRO A 93 -0.68 -14.20 -1.02
CA PRO A 93 0.27 -13.46 -1.85
C PRO A 93 1.59 -13.09 -1.14
N PHE A 94 1.84 -13.59 0.08
CA PHE A 94 3.04 -13.24 0.86
C PHE A 94 4.32 -13.74 0.20
N ALA A 95 4.35 -14.97 -0.31
CA ALA A 95 5.55 -15.53 -0.96
C ALA A 95 6.02 -14.68 -2.16
N THR A 96 5.09 -14.16 -2.97
CA THR A 96 5.42 -13.22 -4.05
C THR A 96 5.98 -11.91 -3.50
N PHE A 97 5.39 -11.37 -2.43
CA PHE A 97 5.85 -10.13 -1.80
C PHE A 97 7.28 -10.26 -1.25
N GLU A 98 7.53 -11.30 -0.46
CA GLU A 98 8.85 -11.60 0.13
C GLU A 98 9.92 -11.77 -0.95
N LYS A 99 9.59 -12.49 -2.03
CA LYS A 99 10.52 -12.69 -3.16
C LYS A 99 10.93 -11.36 -3.78
N ILE A 100 9.97 -10.49 -4.12
CA ILE A 100 10.24 -9.19 -4.75
C ILE A 100 10.99 -8.28 -3.77
N ALA A 101 10.62 -8.27 -2.49
CA ALA A 101 11.32 -7.47 -1.48
C ALA A 101 12.80 -7.88 -1.35
N ARG A 102 13.09 -9.18 -1.35
CA ARG A 102 14.45 -9.70 -1.32
C ARG A 102 15.27 -9.33 -2.56
N GLU A 103 14.66 -9.33 -3.75
CA GLU A 103 15.31 -8.87 -4.99
C GLU A 103 15.71 -7.38 -4.93
N HIS A 104 15.06 -6.61 -4.04
CA HIS A 104 15.36 -5.19 -3.78
C HIS A 104 16.18 -4.95 -2.50
N SER A 105 16.80 -5.99 -1.93
CA SER A 105 17.60 -5.92 -0.69
C SER A 105 16.79 -5.54 0.56
N TYR A 106 15.58 -6.06 0.70
CA TYR A 106 14.78 -5.95 1.92
C TYR A 106 14.54 -7.32 2.56
N GLU A 107 14.44 -7.35 3.88
CA GLU A 107 13.80 -8.44 4.63
C GLU A 107 12.36 -8.07 4.96
N THR A 108 11.52 -9.09 5.16
CA THR A 108 10.09 -8.90 5.40
C THR A 108 9.60 -9.80 6.52
N GLU A 109 8.72 -9.25 7.36
CA GLU A 109 8.04 -9.97 8.41
C GLU A 109 6.53 -9.83 8.22
N LEU A 110 5.83 -10.94 8.04
CA LEU A 110 4.37 -10.94 7.99
C LEU A 110 3.82 -10.79 9.41
N LEU A 111 3.22 -9.63 9.70
CA LEU A 111 2.60 -9.36 11.00
C LEU A 111 1.19 -9.95 11.06
N GLU A 112 0.42 -9.77 9.99
CA GLU A 112 -0.97 -10.21 9.92
C GLU A 112 -1.44 -10.45 8.49
N SER A 113 -2.36 -11.39 8.30
CA SER A 113 -3.09 -11.60 7.04
C SER A 113 -4.58 -11.66 7.31
N ARG A 114 -5.37 -10.88 6.58
CA ARG A 114 -6.83 -10.82 6.72
C ARG A 114 -7.52 -11.01 5.37
N ILE A 115 -8.58 -11.82 5.38
CA ILE A 115 -9.51 -11.93 4.25
C ILE A 115 -10.53 -10.81 4.37
N ILE A 116 -10.66 -9.99 3.32
CA ILE A 116 -11.61 -8.87 3.28
C ILE A 116 -12.96 -9.34 2.73
N LYS A 117 -12.95 -9.90 1.53
CA LYS A 117 -14.16 -10.38 0.83
C LYS A 117 -13.80 -11.31 -0.32
N ARG A 118 -14.78 -12.08 -0.79
CA ARG A 118 -14.66 -12.81 -2.04
C ARG A 118 -14.70 -11.81 -3.21
N TYR A 119 -13.68 -11.84 -4.06
CA TYR A 119 -13.57 -10.94 -5.21
C TYR A 119 -14.23 -11.55 -6.46
N ALA A 120 -14.02 -12.84 -6.68
CA ALA A 120 -14.61 -13.62 -7.77
C ALA A 120 -14.71 -15.11 -7.33
N PRO A 121 -15.36 -16.01 -8.09
CA PRO A 121 -15.37 -17.44 -7.78
C PRO A 121 -13.96 -17.99 -7.57
N GLY A 122 -13.67 -18.51 -6.37
CA GLY A 122 -12.36 -19.05 -6.00
C GLY A 122 -11.24 -18.01 -5.83
N VAL A 123 -11.55 -16.71 -5.78
CA VAL A 123 -10.57 -15.62 -5.62
C VAL A 123 -10.94 -14.72 -4.45
N TRP A 124 -10.02 -14.55 -3.51
CA TRP A 124 -10.16 -13.74 -2.32
C TRP A 124 -9.43 -12.40 -2.44
N HIS A 125 -10.07 -11.32 -1.98
CA HIS A 125 -9.38 -10.06 -1.68
C HIS A 125 -8.84 -10.16 -0.26
N VAL A 126 -7.52 -10.09 -0.14
CA VAL A 126 -6.81 -10.14 1.15
C VAL A 126 -6.04 -8.84 1.37
N VAL A 127 -5.72 -8.57 2.63
CA VAL A 127 -4.74 -7.56 3.04
C VAL A 127 -3.70 -8.22 3.92
N LEU A 128 -2.43 -7.92 3.66
CA LEU A 128 -1.30 -8.36 4.44
C LEU A 128 -0.66 -7.13 5.08
N ASP A 129 -0.41 -7.22 6.38
CA ASP A 129 0.37 -6.23 7.10
C ASP A 129 1.80 -6.77 7.18
N VAL A 130 2.69 -6.18 6.39
CA VAL A 130 4.08 -6.62 6.25
C VAL A 130 5.00 -5.54 6.78
N ARG A 131 5.85 -5.86 7.75
CA ARG A 131 6.97 -5.00 8.14
C ARG A 131 8.16 -5.27 7.23
N VAL A 132 8.84 -4.22 6.79
CA VAL A 132 9.99 -4.32 5.90
C VAL A 132 11.24 -3.76 6.57
N TYR A 133 12.39 -4.40 6.35
CA TYR A 133 13.68 -4.01 6.91
C TYR A 133 14.68 -3.84 5.77
N LYS A 134 15.47 -2.76 5.79
CA LYS A 134 16.51 -2.50 4.79
C LYS A 134 17.75 -3.31 5.15
N LYS A 135 18.34 -3.98 4.17
CA LYS A 135 19.69 -4.57 4.29
C LYS A 135 20.77 -3.54 4.03
#